data_AF-A0A2X2J282-F1
#
_entry.id   AF-A0A2X2J282-F1
#
_cell.length_a   1.000
_cell.length_b   1.000
_cell.length_c   1.000
_cell.angle_alpha   90.00
_cell.angle_beta   90.00
_cell.angle_gamma   90.00
#
_symmetry.space_group_name_H-M   'P 1'
#
loop_
_entity.id
_entity.type
_entity.pdbx_description
1 polymer ?
#
loop_
_entity_poly.entity_id
_entity_poly.type
_entity_poly.pdbx_seq_one_letter_code
_entity_poly.pdbx_strand_id
1 'polypeptide(L)'
;MNISSALRQVVHGTRWHAKRKSYKVLFWREITPLAVPIFMENACVLLMGVLSTFLVSWLGKDAMAGVGLADSFNMVIMAFFAAIDLGTTVVVAFSLGKRDRRRARVATRQSLVIMTLFAVLLATLIHHFGEQIIDFVAGDATTEVKALALTYLELTVLSYPAAAITLIGSGALRGAGNTKIPLLINGSLNILNIIISGILIYGLFSWPGLGFVGAGLGLTISRYIGAVAILWVLAIGFNPALRISLKSYFKPLNFSIIWEVMGIGIPASVESVLFTSGRLLTQMFVAGMGTSVIAGNFIAFSIAALINLPGSALGSASTIITGRRLGVGQIAQAEIQLRHVFWLSTLGLTAIAWLTAPFAGVMASFYT
;
A
#
# COMPACT_ATOMS: atom_id res chain seq x y z
N MET A 1 35.69 4.87 40.80
CA MET A 1 34.49 5.73 40.61
C MET A 1 34.20 5.87 39.12
N ASN A 2 33.01 5.46 38.69
CA ASN A 2 32.63 5.35 37.27
C ASN A 2 32.47 6.75 36.64
N ILE A 3 33.47 7.20 35.88
CA ILE A 3 33.45 8.47 35.15
C ILE A 3 32.26 8.52 34.16
N SER A 4 31.81 7.35 33.67
CA SER A 4 30.65 7.20 32.80
C SER A 4 29.30 7.50 33.48
N SER A 5 29.13 7.20 34.77
CA SER A 5 27.89 7.49 35.51
C SER A 5 27.81 8.98 35.89
N ALA A 6 28.94 9.58 36.26
CA ALA A 6 29.03 11.01 36.54
C ALA A 6 28.76 11.85 35.28
N LEU A 7 29.33 11.47 34.12
CA LEU A 7 29.05 12.14 32.84
C LEU A 7 27.57 12.03 32.42
N ARG A 8 26.90 10.89 32.68
CA ARG A 8 25.45 10.77 32.42
C ARG A 8 24.63 11.71 33.29
N GLN A 9 24.94 11.82 34.58
CA GLN A 9 24.25 12.74 35.49
C GLN A 9 24.43 14.21 35.09
N VAL A 10 25.64 14.60 34.69
CA VAL A 10 25.93 15.97 34.22
C VAL A 10 25.19 16.29 32.92
N VAL A 11 25.13 15.34 31.98
CA VAL A 11 24.35 15.52 30.74
C VAL A 11 22.85 15.64 31.03
N HIS A 12 22.31 14.86 31.97
CA HIS A 12 20.91 14.94 32.38
C HIS A 12 20.53 16.29 33.02
N GLY A 13 21.46 16.98 33.69
CA GLY A 13 21.23 18.27 34.36
C GLY A 13 21.28 19.50 33.44
N THR A 14 21.70 19.37 32.18
CA THR A 14 21.81 20.52 31.28
C THR A 14 20.46 20.96 30.68
N ARG A 15 20.22 22.28 30.60
CA ARG A 15 19.05 22.88 29.90
C ARG A 15 18.87 22.37 28.46
N TRP A 16 19.96 21.92 27.82
CA TRP A 16 19.98 21.33 26.49
C TRP A 16 19.37 19.93 26.43
N HIS A 17 19.46 19.13 27.50
CA HIS A 17 18.86 17.79 27.55
C HIS A 17 17.34 17.84 27.72
N ALA A 18 16.84 18.80 28.51
CA ALA A 18 15.41 19.09 28.61
C ALA A 18 14.80 19.56 27.28
N LYS A 19 15.52 20.40 26.51
CA LYS A 19 15.10 20.83 25.17
C LYS A 19 15.21 19.74 24.09
N ARG A 20 15.98 18.67 24.31
CA ARG A 20 16.09 17.52 23.37
C ARG A 20 14.80 16.69 23.31
N LYS A 21 13.91 16.82 24.31
CA LYS A 21 12.53 16.27 24.32
C LYS A 21 11.50 17.21 23.65
N SER A 22 11.92 18.18 22.85
CA SER A 22 10.95 19.07 22.18
C SER A 22 10.17 18.28 21.11
N TYR A 23 8.91 17.98 21.41
CA TYR A 23 7.99 17.29 20.51
C TYR A 23 7.86 17.95 19.13
N LYS A 24 8.10 19.28 19.05
CA LYS A 24 8.19 19.99 17.76
C LYS A 24 9.35 19.51 16.89
N VAL A 25 10.54 19.31 17.47
CA VAL A 25 11.72 18.86 16.69
C VAL A 25 11.51 17.43 16.20
N LEU A 26 10.89 16.59 17.03
CA LEU A 26 10.54 15.23 16.67
C LEU A 26 9.55 15.18 15.51
N PHE A 27 8.47 15.96 15.58
CA PHE A 27 7.46 16.04 14.54
C PHE A 27 8.07 16.47 13.21
N TRP A 28 8.76 17.62 13.19
CA TRP A 28 9.27 18.22 11.96
C TRP A 28 10.48 17.51 11.35
N ARG A 29 11.35 16.87 12.16
CA ARG A 29 12.57 16.20 11.65
C ARG A 29 12.43 14.70 11.46
N GLU A 30 11.57 14.01 12.22
CA GLU A 30 11.47 12.54 12.16
C GLU A 30 10.15 12.07 11.55
N ILE A 31 9.02 12.70 11.88
CA ILE A 31 7.69 12.25 11.43
C ILE A 31 7.34 12.84 10.06
N THR A 32 7.39 14.17 9.89
CA THR A 32 7.00 14.85 8.64
C THR A 32 7.72 14.32 7.40
N PRO A 33 9.06 14.09 7.41
CA PRO A 33 9.76 13.60 6.22
C PRO A 33 9.38 12.18 5.81
N LEU A 34 8.79 11.38 6.72
CA LEU A 34 8.28 10.04 6.43
C LEU A 34 6.80 10.08 6.08
N ALA A 35 5.99 10.75 6.91
CA ALA A 35 4.55 10.80 6.79
C ALA A 35 4.07 11.56 5.56
N VAL A 36 4.70 12.69 5.18
CA VAL A 36 4.27 13.47 4.01
C VAL A 36 4.47 12.68 2.71
N PRO A 37 5.62 12.05 2.45
CA PRO A 37 5.74 11.22 1.25
C PRO A 37 4.81 10.01 1.24
N ILE A 38 4.58 9.35 2.38
CA ILE A 38 3.63 8.22 2.46
C ILE A 38 2.20 8.70 2.20
N PHE A 39 1.83 9.88 2.72
CA PHE A 39 0.53 10.48 2.46
C PHE A 39 0.33 10.77 0.97
N MET A 40 1.32 11.40 0.34
CA MET A 40 1.29 11.64 -1.11
C MET A 40 1.27 10.33 -1.90
N GLU A 41 1.99 9.31 -1.45
CA GLU A 41 2.01 7.99 -2.09
C GLU A 41 0.61 7.35 -2.05
N ASN A 42 -0.03 7.33 -0.88
CA ASN A 42 -1.39 6.81 -0.72
C ASN A 42 -2.42 7.64 -1.51
N ALA A 43 -2.24 8.96 -1.57
CA ALA A 43 -3.07 9.83 -2.40
C ALA A 43 -2.90 9.51 -3.90
N CYS A 44 -1.67 9.29 -4.37
CA CYS A 44 -1.42 8.86 -5.75
C CYS A 44 -2.09 7.53 -6.07
N VAL A 45 -2.06 6.55 -5.15
CA VAL A 45 -2.74 5.26 -5.32
C VAL A 45 -4.26 5.44 -5.40
N LEU A 46 -4.84 6.28 -4.53
CA LEU A 46 -6.27 6.56 -4.56
C LEU A 46 -6.70 7.26 -5.86
N LEU A 47 -5.93 8.27 -6.30
CA LEU A 47 -6.17 8.97 -7.56
C LEU A 47 -6.02 8.03 -8.77
N MET A 48 -5.09 7.08 -8.72
CA MET A 48 -4.92 6.06 -9.76
C MET A 48 -6.19 5.22 -9.95
N GLY A 49 -6.80 4.77 -8.85
CA GLY A 49 -8.05 4.01 -8.88
C GLY A 49 -9.18 4.81 -9.54
N VAL A 50 -9.37 6.06 -9.10
CA VAL A 50 -10.39 6.95 -9.67
C VAL A 50 -10.18 7.20 -11.16
N LEU A 51 -8.96 7.52 -11.57
CA LEU A 51 -8.63 7.81 -12.97
C LEU A 51 -8.75 6.56 -13.87
N SER A 52 -8.41 5.38 -13.35
CA SER A 52 -8.56 4.12 -14.09
C SER A 52 -10.04 3.79 -14.32
N THR A 53 -10.88 3.97 -13.30
CA THR A 53 -12.33 3.81 -13.45
C THR A 53 -12.92 4.83 -14.42
N PHE A 54 -12.43 6.07 -14.38
CA PHE A 54 -12.86 7.11 -15.32
C PHE A 54 -12.49 6.78 -16.76
N LEU A 55 -11.33 6.17 -17.03
CA LEU A 55 -10.98 5.75 -18.39
C LEU A 55 -11.92 4.64 -18.92
N VAL A 56 -12.32 3.72 -18.04
CA VAL A 56 -13.21 2.61 -18.40
C VAL A 56 -14.68 3.05 -18.50
N SER A 57 -15.10 4.10 -17.80
CA SER A 57 -16.50 4.55 -17.81
C SER A 57 -17.03 4.94 -19.20
N TRP A 58 -16.13 5.33 -20.10
CA TRP A 58 -16.44 5.69 -21.49
C TRP A 58 -16.69 4.46 -22.39
N LEU A 59 -16.29 3.26 -21.96
CA LEU A 59 -16.47 2.01 -22.73
C LEU A 59 -17.88 1.41 -22.58
N GLY A 60 -18.70 1.93 -21.67
CA GLY A 60 -20.08 1.48 -21.45
C GLY A 60 -20.33 0.93 -20.05
N LYS A 61 -21.62 0.76 -19.72
CA LYS A 61 -22.07 0.33 -18.39
C LYS A 61 -21.64 -1.10 -18.07
N ASP A 62 -21.67 -2.00 -19.06
CA ASP A 62 -21.31 -3.41 -18.87
C ASP A 62 -19.81 -3.59 -18.65
N ALA A 63 -18.98 -2.78 -19.32
CA ALA A 63 -17.54 -2.71 -19.09
C ALA A 63 -17.20 -2.25 -17.67
N MET A 64 -17.88 -1.21 -17.16
CA MET A 64 -17.71 -0.77 -15.77
C MET A 64 -18.12 -1.84 -14.76
N ALA A 65 -19.24 -2.53 -15.00
CA ALA A 65 -19.70 -3.60 -14.12
C ALA A 65 -18.69 -4.76 -14.09
N GLY A 66 -18.14 -5.14 -15.25
CA GLY A 66 -17.09 -6.16 -15.36
C GLY A 66 -15.81 -5.78 -14.61
N VAL A 67 -15.32 -4.55 -14.77
CA VAL A 67 -14.14 -4.06 -14.02
C VAL A 67 -14.42 -4.00 -12.52
N GLY A 68 -15.58 -3.50 -12.10
CA GLY A 68 -15.92 -3.42 -10.66
C GLY A 68 -15.96 -4.79 -9.98
N LEU A 69 -16.47 -5.81 -10.68
CA LEU A 69 -16.45 -7.19 -10.20
C LEU A 69 -15.01 -7.70 -10.07
N ALA A 70 -14.19 -7.53 -11.12
CA ALA A 70 -12.79 -7.94 -11.10
C ALA A 70 -11.94 -7.18 -10.06
N ASP A 71 -12.22 -5.89 -9.83
CA ASP A 71 -11.49 -5.08 -8.86
C ASP A 71 -11.77 -5.49 -7.41
N SER A 72 -12.99 -5.97 -7.13
CA SER A 72 -13.33 -6.56 -5.83
C SER A 72 -12.42 -7.76 -5.50
N PHE A 73 -12.10 -8.60 -6.50
CA PHE A 73 -11.13 -9.68 -6.36
C PHE A 73 -9.70 -9.16 -6.16
N ASN A 74 -9.31 -8.18 -6.99
CA ASN A 74 -7.99 -7.56 -6.85
C ASN A 74 -7.78 -6.98 -5.45
N MET A 75 -8.81 -6.43 -4.82
CA MET A 75 -8.71 -5.86 -3.47
C MET A 75 -8.30 -6.91 -2.42
N VAL A 76 -8.87 -8.12 -2.47
CA VAL A 76 -8.54 -9.21 -1.54
C VAL A 76 -7.08 -9.65 -1.72
N ILE A 77 -6.64 -9.77 -2.97
CA ILE A 77 -5.27 -10.20 -3.31
C ILE A 77 -4.27 -9.12 -2.89
N MET A 78 -4.56 -7.86 -3.20
CA MET A 78 -3.72 -6.73 -2.81
C MET A 78 -3.68 -6.55 -1.28
N ALA A 79 -4.74 -6.86 -0.55
CA ALA A 79 -4.73 -6.86 0.91
C ALA A 79 -3.73 -7.89 1.48
N PHE A 80 -3.68 -9.09 0.91
CA PHE A 80 -2.67 -10.09 1.27
C PHE A 80 -1.25 -9.59 0.94
N PHE A 81 -1.08 -8.92 -0.20
CA PHE A 81 0.21 -8.37 -0.60
C PHE A 81 0.66 -7.27 0.38
N ALA A 82 -0.26 -6.37 0.77
CA ALA A 82 -0.02 -5.29 1.72
C ALA A 82 0.38 -5.80 3.10
N ALA A 83 -0.15 -6.94 3.52
CA ALA A 83 0.20 -7.54 4.80
C ALA A 83 1.64 -8.08 4.83
N ILE A 84 2.08 -8.76 3.76
CA ILE A 84 3.48 -9.20 3.64
C ILE A 84 4.43 -8.00 3.46
N ASP A 85 3.98 -6.96 2.76
CA ASP A 85 4.70 -5.68 2.66
C ASP A 85 4.93 -5.04 4.03
N LEU A 86 3.90 -5.01 4.88
CA LEU A 86 4.00 -4.53 6.25
C LEU A 86 5.02 -5.35 7.06
N GLY A 87 4.95 -6.69 6.99
CA GLY A 87 5.92 -7.58 7.64
C GLY A 87 7.35 -7.32 7.17
N THR A 88 7.55 -7.13 5.87
CA THR A 88 8.87 -6.81 5.30
C THR A 88 9.37 -5.45 5.78
N THR A 89 8.50 -4.44 5.78
CA THR A 89 8.79 -3.08 6.27
C THR A 89 9.28 -3.11 7.72
N VAL A 90 8.59 -3.86 8.59
CA VAL A 90 8.94 -3.98 10.02
C VAL A 90 10.29 -4.67 10.20
N VAL A 91 10.50 -5.83 9.56
CA VAL A 91 11.75 -6.59 9.69
C VAL A 91 12.94 -5.79 9.16
N VAL A 92 12.77 -5.05 8.06
CA VAL A 92 13.81 -4.17 7.49
C VAL A 92 14.09 -3.00 8.43
N ALA A 93 13.07 -2.31 8.93
CA ALA A 93 13.24 -1.19 9.87
C ALA A 93 13.96 -1.62 11.15
N PHE A 94 13.57 -2.76 11.71
CA PHE A 94 14.18 -3.33 12.90
C PHE A 94 15.64 -3.76 12.67
N SER A 95 15.91 -4.47 11.56
CA SER A 95 17.27 -4.92 11.20
C SER A 95 18.22 -3.74 10.97
N LEU A 96 17.74 -2.68 10.32
CA LEU A 96 18.51 -1.45 10.14
C LEU A 96 18.70 -0.68 11.44
N GLY A 97 17.73 -0.73 12.37
CA GLY A 97 17.88 -0.26 13.73
C GLY A 97 19.03 -0.94 14.47
N LYS A 98 19.16 -2.27 14.33
CA LYS A 98 20.28 -3.08 14.85
C LYS A 98 21.62 -2.86 14.12
N ARG A 99 21.64 -1.98 13.11
CA ARG A 99 22.78 -1.77 12.18
C ARG A 99 23.15 -3.01 11.35
N ASP A 100 22.27 -4.02 11.30
CA ASP A 100 22.47 -5.23 10.51
C ASP A 100 21.93 -5.06 9.08
N ARG A 101 22.73 -4.40 8.25
CA ARG A 101 22.44 -4.20 6.82
C ARG A 101 22.43 -5.50 6.02
N ARG A 102 23.06 -6.58 6.51
CA ARG A 102 23.04 -7.88 5.81
C ARG A 102 21.67 -8.51 5.99
N ARG A 103 21.18 -8.56 7.23
CA ARG A 103 19.85 -9.09 7.53
C ARG A 103 18.75 -8.30 6.84
N ALA A 104 18.82 -6.97 6.81
CA ALA A 104 17.86 -6.14 6.06
C ALA A 104 17.81 -6.50 4.57
N ARG A 105 18.97 -6.67 3.91
CA ARG A 105 19.04 -7.07 2.50
C ARG A 105 18.51 -8.49 2.25
N VAL A 106 18.80 -9.41 3.16
CA VAL A 106 18.31 -10.79 3.08
C VAL A 106 16.79 -10.81 3.24
N ALA A 107 16.24 -10.08 4.22
CA ALA A 107 14.80 -9.96 4.42
C ALA A 107 14.09 -9.42 3.17
N THR A 108 14.52 -8.28 2.63
CA THR A 108 13.93 -7.72 1.41
C THR A 108 14.00 -8.69 0.23
N ARG A 109 15.15 -9.32 0.01
CA ARG A 109 15.34 -10.26 -1.10
C ARG A 109 14.43 -11.48 -0.95
N GLN A 110 14.36 -12.07 0.24
CA GLN A 110 13.53 -13.26 0.47
C GLN A 110 12.05 -12.94 0.36
N SER A 111 11.61 -11.81 0.91
CA SER A 111 10.25 -11.31 0.74
C SER A 111 9.90 -11.14 -0.74
N LEU A 112 10.79 -10.51 -1.54
CA LEU A 112 10.58 -10.37 -2.99
C LEU A 112 10.44 -11.72 -3.70
N VAL A 113 11.32 -12.68 -3.41
CA VAL A 113 11.29 -14.02 -4.04
C VAL A 113 10.02 -14.76 -3.68
N ILE A 114 9.67 -14.83 -2.39
CA ILE A 114 8.51 -15.58 -1.91
C ILE A 114 7.23 -14.97 -2.45
N MET A 115 7.14 -13.65 -2.43
CA MET A 115 5.95 -12.97 -2.92
C MET A 115 5.78 -13.09 -4.41
N THR A 116 6.87 -13.01 -5.17
CA THR A 116 6.81 -13.21 -6.62
C THR A 116 6.38 -14.65 -6.92
N LEU A 117 6.92 -15.64 -6.20
CA LEU A 117 6.52 -17.05 -6.36
C LEU A 117 5.05 -17.26 -5.98
N PHE A 118 4.59 -16.66 -4.87
CA PHE A 118 3.20 -16.70 -4.46
C PHE A 118 2.28 -16.02 -5.46
N ALA A 119 2.67 -14.86 -6.01
CA ALA A 119 1.93 -14.14 -7.02
C ALA A 119 1.83 -14.92 -8.33
N VAL A 120 2.90 -15.62 -8.75
CA VAL A 120 2.90 -16.51 -9.92
C VAL A 120 2.02 -17.74 -9.69
N LEU A 121 2.08 -18.34 -8.50
CA LEU A 121 1.20 -19.46 -8.13
C LEU A 121 -0.26 -19.04 -8.15
N LEU A 122 -0.58 -17.90 -7.53
CA LEU A 122 -1.92 -17.33 -7.52
C LEU A 122 -2.39 -16.98 -8.93
N ALA A 123 -1.49 -16.45 -9.76
CA ALA A 123 -1.80 -16.16 -11.15
C ALA A 123 -2.13 -17.42 -11.95
N THR A 124 -1.37 -18.49 -11.74
CA THR A 124 -1.63 -19.79 -12.37
C THR A 124 -2.97 -20.35 -11.91
N LEU A 125 -3.28 -20.24 -10.61
CA LEU A 125 -4.56 -20.69 -10.06
C LEU A 125 -5.73 -19.91 -10.66
N ILE A 126 -5.65 -18.58 -10.75
CA ILE A 126 -6.74 -17.76 -11.30
C ILE A 126 -6.89 -17.98 -12.81
N HIS A 127 -5.82 -18.25 -13.54
CA HIS A 127 -5.95 -18.59 -14.95
C HIS A 127 -6.68 -19.92 -15.18
N HIS A 128 -6.49 -20.92 -14.30
CA HIS A 128 -7.16 -22.23 -14.43
C HIS A 128 -8.57 -22.26 -13.80
N PHE A 129 -8.80 -21.51 -12.72
CA PHE A 129 -10.02 -21.55 -11.92
C PHE A 129 -10.82 -20.23 -12.00
N GLY A 130 -10.40 -19.27 -12.83
CA GLY A 130 -10.97 -17.92 -12.89
C GLY A 130 -12.44 -17.89 -13.28
N GLU A 131 -12.84 -18.75 -14.23
CA GLU A 131 -14.23 -18.92 -14.63
C GLU A 131 -15.11 -19.34 -13.44
N GLN A 132 -14.67 -20.34 -12.67
CA GLN A 132 -15.40 -20.85 -11.52
C GLN A 132 -15.47 -19.84 -10.38
N ILE A 133 -14.40 -19.08 -10.17
CA ILE A 133 -14.33 -18.00 -9.18
C ILE A 133 -15.34 -16.90 -9.53
N ILE A 134 -15.40 -16.51 -10.81
CA ILE A 134 -16.32 -15.48 -11.28
C ILE A 134 -17.75 -15.99 -11.23
N ASP A 135 -18.02 -17.22 -11.64
CA ASP A 135 -19.38 -17.77 -11.57
C ASP A 135 -19.90 -17.89 -10.14
N PHE A 136 -19.03 -18.23 -9.18
CA PHE A 136 -19.40 -18.30 -7.77
C PHE A 136 -19.75 -16.94 -7.18
N VAL A 137 -19.00 -15.89 -7.51
CA VAL A 137 -19.15 -14.55 -6.91
C VAL A 137 -20.13 -13.68 -7.68
N ALA A 138 -20.16 -13.79 -9.00
CA ALA A 138 -21.00 -12.96 -9.86
C ALA A 138 -22.46 -13.43 -9.88
N GLY A 139 -22.78 -14.64 -9.38
CA GLY A 139 -24.16 -15.11 -9.20
C GLY A 139 -25.02 -14.92 -10.45
N ASP A 140 -26.09 -14.12 -10.32
CA ASP A 140 -27.06 -13.77 -11.37
C ASP A 140 -26.61 -12.66 -12.34
N ALA A 141 -25.35 -12.22 -12.31
CA ALA A 141 -24.85 -11.24 -13.28
C ALA A 141 -24.95 -11.78 -14.72
N THR A 142 -25.19 -10.89 -15.68
CA THR A 142 -25.32 -11.27 -17.10
C THR A 142 -24.04 -11.94 -17.61
N THR A 143 -24.20 -12.88 -18.53
CA THR A 143 -23.08 -13.64 -19.12
C THR A 143 -22.03 -12.72 -19.76
N GLU A 144 -22.45 -11.60 -20.34
CA GLU A 144 -21.55 -10.59 -20.91
C GLU A 144 -20.68 -9.90 -19.86
N VAL A 145 -21.24 -9.53 -18.71
CA VAL A 145 -20.49 -8.91 -17.60
C VAL A 145 -19.51 -9.90 -17.00
N LYS A 146 -19.89 -11.18 -16.88
CA LYS A 146 -18.99 -12.25 -16.42
C LYS A 146 -17.81 -12.46 -17.37
N ALA A 147 -18.05 -12.47 -18.68
CA ALA A 147 -16.99 -12.62 -19.68
C ALA A 147 -16.01 -11.42 -19.68
N LEU A 148 -16.52 -10.20 -19.53
CA LEU A 148 -15.71 -8.99 -19.39
C LEU A 148 -14.90 -9.02 -18.09
N ALA A 149 -15.52 -9.41 -16.97
CA ALA A 149 -14.81 -9.57 -15.70
C ALA A 149 -13.70 -10.61 -15.79
N LEU A 150 -13.93 -11.75 -16.46
CA LEU A 150 -12.92 -12.79 -16.68
C LEU A 150 -11.74 -12.26 -17.48
N THR A 151 -12.03 -11.62 -18.62
CA THR A 151 -10.99 -11.02 -19.47
C THR A 151 -10.13 -10.02 -18.68
N TYR A 152 -10.76 -9.16 -17.88
CA TYR A 152 -10.03 -8.19 -17.07
C TYR A 152 -9.24 -8.84 -15.93
N LEU A 153 -9.80 -9.86 -15.30
CA LEU A 153 -9.15 -10.61 -14.23
C LEU A 153 -7.89 -11.31 -14.77
N GLU A 154 -7.97 -12.00 -15.91
CA GLU A 154 -6.83 -12.66 -16.55
C GLU A 154 -5.72 -11.66 -16.92
N LEU A 155 -6.07 -10.51 -17.48
CA LEU A 155 -5.12 -9.45 -17.78
C LEU A 155 -4.48 -8.90 -16.50
N THR A 156 -5.27 -8.68 -15.46
CA THR A 156 -4.75 -8.13 -14.20
C THR A 156 -3.88 -9.13 -13.46
N VAL A 157 -4.19 -10.41 -13.55
CA VAL A 157 -3.43 -11.50 -12.95
C VAL A 157 -1.99 -11.56 -13.47
N LEU A 158 -1.78 -11.31 -14.77
CA LEU A 158 -0.44 -11.20 -15.37
C LEU A 158 0.40 -10.07 -14.73
N SER A 159 -0.26 -9.09 -14.11
CA SER A 159 0.40 -7.97 -13.43
C SER A 159 0.70 -8.23 -11.95
N TYR A 160 0.21 -9.31 -11.34
CA TYR A 160 0.43 -9.60 -9.91
C TYR A 160 1.89 -9.80 -9.52
N PRO A 161 2.73 -10.51 -10.29
CA PRO A 161 4.15 -10.60 -9.98
C PRO A 161 4.83 -9.23 -9.95
N ALA A 162 4.47 -8.36 -10.90
CA ALA A 162 4.98 -6.99 -10.95
C ALA A 162 4.48 -6.15 -9.77
N ALA A 163 3.19 -6.26 -9.41
CA ALA A 163 2.60 -5.58 -8.25
C ALA A 163 3.24 -6.03 -6.92
N ALA A 164 3.53 -7.32 -6.77
CA ALA A 164 4.22 -7.86 -5.61
C ALA A 164 5.63 -7.28 -5.45
N ILE A 165 6.37 -7.18 -6.57
CA ILE A 165 7.72 -6.61 -6.59
C ILE A 165 7.70 -5.12 -6.23
N THR A 166 6.79 -4.33 -6.83
CA THR A 166 6.67 -2.89 -6.54
C THR A 166 6.27 -2.62 -5.11
N LEU A 167 5.32 -3.39 -4.57
CA LEU A 167 4.83 -3.23 -3.22
C LEU A 167 5.94 -3.52 -2.21
N ILE A 168 6.52 -4.73 -2.25
CA ILE A 168 7.56 -5.14 -1.29
C ILE A 168 8.83 -4.30 -1.43
N GLY A 169 9.22 -3.94 -2.65
CA GLY A 169 10.35 -3.06 -2.86
C GLY A 169 10.10 -1.68 -2.26
N SER A 170 8.88 -1.16 -2.40
CA SER A 170 8.45 0.09 -1.75
C SER A 170 8.45 -0.01 -0.24
N GLY A 171 7.88 -1.07 0.35
CA GLY A 171 7.90 -1.28 1.80
C GLY A 171 9.30 -1.47 2.37
N ALA A 172 10.19 -2.16 1.65
CA ALA A 172 11.59 -2.27 2.05
C ALA A 172 12.29 -0.90 2.06
N LEU A 173 12.05 -0.04 1.07
CA LEU A 173 12.57 1.34 1.05
C LEU A 173 11.96 2.20 2.16
N ARG A 174 10.66 2.06 2.42
CA ARG A 174 9.98 2.69 3.57
C ARG A 174 10.60 2.26 4.90
N GLY A 175 10.80 0.97 5.10
CA GLY A 175 11.48 0.40 6.27
C GLY A 175 12.93 0.89 6.41
N ALA A 176 13.57 1.25 5.30
CA ALA A 176 14.88 1.91 5.31
C ALA A 176 14.86 3.37 5.75
N GLY A 177 13.68 3.96 5.89
CA GLY A 177 13.47 5.39 6.10
C GLY A 177 13.57 6.22 4.82
N ASN A 178 13.56 5.60 3.63
CA ASN A 178 13.51 6.31 2.35
C ASN A 178 12.13 6.17 1.72
N THR A 179 11.24 7.07 2.11
CA THR A 179 9.85 7.14 1.63
C THR A 179 9.70 7.98 0.36
N LYS A 180 10.72 8.79 0.00
CA LYS A 180 10.69 9.64 -1.20
C LYS A 180 10.77 8.83 -2.49
N ILE A 181 11.60 7.79 -2.52
CA ILE A 181 11.75 6.96 -3.72
C ILE A 181 10.44 6.18 -4.03
N PRO A 182 9.81 5.48 -3.07
CA PRO A 182 8.49 4.87 -3.27
C PRO A 182 7.45 5.86 -3.81
N LEU A 183 7.37 7.07 -3.24
CA LEU A 183 6.50 8.13 -3.74
C LEU A 183 6.78 8.48 -5.22
N LEU A 184 8.04 8.76 -5.57
CA LEU A 184 8.40 9.15 -6.93
C LEU A 184 8.10 8.03 -7.94
N ILE A 185 8.36 6.77 -7.56
CA ILE A 185 8.07 5.61 -8.40
C ILE A 185 6.55 5.48 -8.56
N ASN A 186 5.78 5.34 -7.48
CA ASN A 186 4.33 5.15 -7.56
C ASN A 186 3.60 6.33 -8.22
N GLY A 187 4.04 7.57 -7.97
CA GLY A 187 3.52 8.75 -8.65
C GLY A 187 3.80 8.74 -10.15
N SER A 188 5.04 8.42 -10.56
CA SER A 188 5.40 8.31 -11.99
C SER A 188 4.66 7.17 -12.68
N LEU A 189 4.45 6.05 -11.98
CA LEU A 189 3.71 4.90 -12.49
C LEU A 189 2.23 5.21 -12.71
N ASN A 190 1.63 6.02 -11.83
CA ASN A 190 0.25 6.44 -12.02
C ASN A 190 0.11 7.30 -13.30
N ILE A 191 0.99 8.28 -13.49
CA ILE A 191 1.01 9.11 -14.71
C ILE A 191 1.20 8.24 -15.95
N LEU A 192 2.17 7.31 -15.89
CA LEU A 192 2.45 6.41 -17.00
C LEU A 192 1.26 5.49 -17.29
N ASN A 193 0.58 5.01 -16.26
CA ASN A 193 -0.62 4.19 -16.40
C ASN A 193 -1.75 4.91 -17.13
N ILE A 194 -1.98 6.18 -16.80
CA ILE A 194 -3.01 6.98 -17.47
C ILE A 194 -2.66 7.17 -18.94
N ILE A 195 -1.39 7.46 -19.25
CA ILE A 195 -0.93 7.67 -20.63
C ILE A 195 -1.03 6.36 -21.42
N ILE A 196 -0.48 5.26 -20.91
CA ILE A 196 -0.47 3.97 -21.61
C ILE A 196 -1.91 3.45 -21.75
N SER A 197 -2.69 3.41 -20.66
CA SER A 197 -4.07 2.92 -20.70
C SER A 197 -4.93 3.80 -21.61
N GLY A 198 -4.79 5.13 -21.56
CA GLY A 198 -5.52 6.03 -22.46
C GLY A 198 -5.20 5.77 -23.93
N ILE A 199 -3.92 5.62 -24.30
CA ILE A 199 -3.51 5.30 -25.67
C ILE A 199 -4.04 3.94 -26.11
N LEU A 200 -3.97 2.92 -25.25
CA LEU A 200 -4.43 1.57 -25.59
C LEU A 200 -5.95 1.47 -25.66
N ILE A 201 -6.70 2.24 -24.85
CA ILE A 201 -8.16 2.25 -24.87
C ILE A 201 -8.68 2.97 -26.11
N TYR A 202 -8.22 4.21 -26.35
CA TYR A 202 -8.79 5.08 -27.40
C TYR A 202 -8.10 4.94 -28.76
N GLY A 203 -6.88 4.39 -28.81
CA GLY A 203 -6.07 4.34 -30.01
C GLY A 203 -5.46 5.70 -30.38
N LEU A 204 -4.45 5.68 -31.26
CA LEU A 204 -3.78 6.89 -31.76
C LEU A 204 -3.56 6.74 -33.28
N PHE A 205 -3.67 7.85 -34.04
CA PHE A 205 -3.30 7.93 -35.46
C PHE A 205 -3.78 6.74 -36.32
N SER A 206 -5.10 6.55 -36.44
CA SER A 206 -5.77 5.54 -37.29
C SER A 206 -5.88 4.11 -36.74
N TRP A 207 -5.44 3.84 -35.51
CA TRP A 207 -5.70 2.54 -34.85
C TRP A 207 -6.99 2.61 -34.01
N PRO A 208 -7.96 1.69 -34.18
CA PRO A 208 -9.24 1.71 -33.44
C PRO A 208 -9.15 1.44 -31.92
N GLY A 209 -7.93 1.31 -31.37
CA GLY A 209 -7.72 1.00 -29.95
C GLY A 209 -8.07 -0.45 -29.61
N LEU A 210 -7.67 -0.88 -28.42
CA LEU A 210 -7.96 -2.21 -27.85
C LEU A 210 -9.16 -2.18 -26.89
N GLY A 211 -9.80 -1.01 -26.72
CA GLY A 211 -10.96 -0.81 -25.85
C GLY A 211 -10.72 -1.37 -24.45
N PHE A 212 -11.59 -2.29 -24.04
CA PHE A 212 -11.56 -2.94 -22.72
C PHE A 212 -10.26 -3.70 -22.42
N VAL A 213 -9.72 -4.42 -23.40
CA VAL A 213 -8.44 -5.15 -23.26
C VAL A 213 -7.29 -4.16 -23.07
N GLY A 214 -7.40 -2.97 -23.69
CA GLY A 214 -6.45 -1.89 -23.54
C GLY A 214 -6.31 -1.38 -22.10
N ALA A 215 -7.41 -1.37 -21.34
CA ALA A 215 -7.41 -0.97 -19.93
C ALA A 215 -6.59 -1.95 -19.06
N GLY A 216 -6.80 -3.26 -19.25
CA GLY A 216 -6.06 -4.30 -18.51
C GLY A 216 -4.58 -4.37 -18.89
N LEU A 217 -4.26 -4.23 -20.19
CA LEU A 217 -2.88 -4.22 -20.67
C LEU A 217 -2.12 -2.97 -20.22
N GLY A 218 -2.75 -1.80 -20.25
CA GLY A 218 -2.12 -0.55 -19.80
C GLY A 218 -1.70 -0.59 -18.34
N LEU A 219 -2.58 -1.12 -17.48
CA LEU A 219 -2.26 -1.39 -16.07
C LEU A 219 -1.10 -2.36 -15.92
N THR A 220 -1.11 -3.45 -16.70
CA THR A 220 -0.09 -4.49 -16.64
C THR A 220 1.28 -3.97 -17.03
N ILE A 221 1.39 -3.31 -18.19
CA ILE A 221 2.64 -2.73 -18.69
C ILE A 221 3.18 -1.72 -17.68
N SER A 222 2.33 -0.85 -17.15
CA SER A 222 2.72 0.15 -16.15
C SER A 222 3.27 -0.48 -14.89
N ARG A 223 2.62 -1.54 -14.37
CA ARG A 223 3.12 -2.30 -13.21
C ARG A 223 4.48 -2.95 -13.49
N TYR A 224 4.70 -3.51 -14.67
CA TYR A 224 6.01 -4.08 -15.05
C TYR A 224 7.10 -3.02 -15.12
N ILE A 225 6.82 -1.84 -15.68
CA ILE A 225 7.77 -0.72 -15.68
C ILE A 225 8.11 -0.31 -14.23
N GLY A 226 7.12 -0.32 -13.34
CA GLY A 226 7.33 -0.10 -11.91
C GLY A 226 8.21 -1.16 -11.25
N ALA A 227 7.97 -2.43 -11.57
CA ALA A 227 8.76 -3.54 -11.04
C ALA A 227 10.22 -3.43 -11.50
N VAL A 228 10.45 -3.04 -12.76
CA VAL A 228 11.81 -2.79 -13.25
C VAL A 228 12.43 -1.59 -12.54
N ALA A 229 11.69 -0.47 -12.39
CA ALA A 229 12.19 0.72 -11.71
C ALA A 229 12.58 0.45 -10.25
N ILE A 230 11.75 -0.28 -9.48
CA ILE A 230 12.05 -0.60 -8.08
C ILE A 230 13.25 -1.55 -7.97
N LEU A 231 13.34 -2.56 -8.84
CA LEU A 231 14.48 -3.46 -8.87
C LEU A 231 15.77 -2.73 -9.25
N TRP A 232 15.68 -1.77 -10.18
CA TRP A 232 16.81 -0.97 -10.60
C TRP A 232 17.32 -0.05 -9.47
N VAL A 233 16.41 0.59 -8.74
CA VAL A 233 16.75 1.38 -7.54
C VAL A 233 17.42 0.50 -6.47
N LEU A 234 16.88 -0.69 -6.21
CA LEU A 234 17.44 -1.64 -5.25
C LEU A 234 18.82 -2.18 -5.70
N ALA A 235 19.05 -2.32 -7.01
CA ALA A 235 20.30 -2.80 -7.58
C ALA A 235 21.41 -1.74 -7.62
N ILE A 236 21.08 -0.50 -8.03
CA ILE A 236 22.00 0.65 -8.05
C ILE A 236 22.44 1.02 -6.63
N GLY A 237 21.55 0.88 -5.65
CA GLY A 237 21.87 1.17 -4.26
C GLY A 237 21.87 2.66 -3.96
N PHE A 238 20.89 3.41 -4.50
CA PHE A 238 20.60 4.80 -4.09
C PHE A 238 20.46 4.95 -2.56
N ASN A 239 20.21 3.83 -1.85
CA ASN A 239 20.36 3.71 -0.42
C ASN A 239 21.47 2.66 -0.10
N PRO A 240 22.65 3.05 0.44
CA PRO A 240 23.75 2.13 0.75
C PRO A 240 23.39 1.04 1.76
N ALA A 241 22.28 1.21 2.46
CA ALA A 241 21.73 0.26 3.41
C ALA A 241 21.09 -0.99 2.77
N LEU A 242 20.62 -0.90 1.53
CA LEU A 242 19.75 -1.89 0.88
C LEU A 242 20.20 -2.31 -0.53
N ARG A 243 21.50 -2.21 -0.83
CA ARG A 243 22.02 -2.64 -2.13
C ARG A 243 21.90 -4.17 -2.30
N ILE A 244 20.96 -4.61 -3.14
CA ILE A 244 20.76 -6.02 -3.49
C ILE A 244 21.40 -6.25 -4.86
N SER A 245 22.50 -7.01 -4.89
CA SER A 245 23.09 -7.44 -6.17
C SER A 245 22.24 -8.55 -6.81
N LEU A 246 22.08 -8.53 -8.14
CA LEU A 246 21.32 -9.57 -8.87
C LEU A 246 21.84 -11.00 -8.59
N LYS A 247 23.15 -11.19 -8.39
CA LYS A 247 23.73 -12.50 -8.02
C LYS A 247 23.29 -12.99 -6.63
N SER A 248 22.80 -12.10 -5.78
CA SER A 248 22.29 -12.48 -4.46
C SER A 248 20.99 -13.27 -4.59
N TYR A 249 20.19 -13.10 -5.65
CA TYR A 249 18.89 -13.77 -5.85
C TYR A 249 18.92 -15.30 -5.86
N PHE A 250 20.11 -15.92 -6.02
CA PHE A 250 20.30 -17.38 -6.00
C PHE A 250 20.90 -17.95 -4.70
N LYS A 251 21.15 -17.13 -3.67
CA LYS A 251 21.63 -17.66 -2.37
C LYS A 251 20.55 -18.43 -1.58
N PRO A 252 20.90 -19.41 -0.74
CA PRO A 252 19.92 -20.18 0.02
C PRO A 252 19.01 -19.27 0.87
N LEU A 253 17.75 -19.65 0.95
CA LEU A 253 16.73 -18.97 1.74
C LEU A 253 16.96 -19.26 3.23
N ASN A 254 17.04 -18.22 4.05
CA ASN A 254 17.02 -18.33 5.49
C ASN A 254 15.56 -18.42 5.99
N PHE A 255 15.15 -19.60 6.45
CA PHE A 255 13.78 -19.86 6.91
C PHE A 255 13.40 -19.02 8.14
N SER A 256 14.36 -18.66 8.99
CA SER A 256 14.10 -17.85 10.19
C SER A 256 13.58 -16.45 9.84
N ILE A 257 14.17 -15.80 8.83
CA ILE A 257 13.76 -14.45 8.41
C ILE A 257 12.39 -14.50 7.72
N ILE A 258 12.11 -15.56 6.97
CA ILE A 258 10.81 -15.78 6.34
C ILE A 258 9.72 -15.91 7.41
N TRP A 259 9.98 -16.72 8.43
CA TRP A 259 9.04 -16.92 9.52
C TRP A 259 8.79 -15.63 10.31
N GLU A 260 9.80 -14.77 10.49
CA GLU A 260 9.60 -13.46 11.11
C GLU A 260 8.73 -12.53 10.25
N VAL A 261 8.96 -12.47 8.94
CA VAL A 261 8.13 -11.66 8.02
C VAL A 261 6.70 -12.20 8.00
N MET A 262 6.52 -13.51 7.87
CA MET A 262 5.23 -14.19 7.87
C MET A 262 4.52 -14.06 9.22
N GLY A 263 5.24 -14.11 10.33
CA GLY A 263 4.70 -13.95 11.68
C GLY A 263 4.11 -12.56 11.93
N ILE A 264 4.54 -11.55 11.17
CA ILE A 264 3.95 -10.20 11.18
C ILE A 264 2.89 -10.06 10.09
N GLY A 265 3.18 -10.61 8.90
CA GLY A 265 2.30 -10.51 7.74
C GLY A 265 0.99 -11.29 7.88
N ILE A 266 1.02 -12.53 8.38
CA ILE A 266 -0.19 -13.36 8.53
C ILE A 266 -1.21 -12.71 9.47
N PRO A 267 -0.85 -12.25 10.69
CA PRO A 267 -1.79 -11.54 11.54
C PRO A 267 -2.36 -10.28 10.90
N ALA A 268 -1.53 -9.49 10.20
CA ALA A 268 -1.97 -8.30 9.48
C ALA A 268 -2.91 -8.63 8.32
N SER A 269 -2.69 -9.75 7.61
CA SER A 269 -3.60 -10.24 6.57
C SER A 269 -4.95 -10.61 7.18
N VAL A 270 -4.94 -11.34 8.30
CA VAL A 270 -6.18 -11.72 9.00
C VAL A 270 -6.95 -10.47 9.44
N GLU A 271 -6.28 -9.48 10.01
CA GLU A 271 -6.88 -8.19 10.36
C GLU A 271 -7.52 -7.51 9.13
N SER A 272 -6.79 -7.42 8.01
CA SER A 272 -7.27 -6.78 6.79
C SER A 272 -8.47 -7.52 6.17
N VAL A 273 -8.45 -8.85 6.18
CA VAL A 273 -9.56 -9.70 5.72
C VAL A 273 -10.77 -9.53 6.64
N LEU A 274 -10.58 -9.49 7.96
CA LEU A 274 -11.66 -9.24 8.91
C LEU A 274 -12.29 -7.85 8.71
N PHE A 275 -11.48 -6.82 8.48
CA PHE A 275 -11.97 -5.47 8.21
C PHE A 275 -12.75 -5.40 6.89
N THR A 276 -12.24 -6.03 5.84
CA THR A 276 -12.90 -6.11 4.52
C THR A 276 -14.20 -6.89 4.61
N SER A 277 -14.20 -8.03 5.31
CA SER A 277 -15.40 -8.86 5.52
C SER A 277 -16.45 -8.11 6.35
N GLY A 278 -16.03 -7.41 7.40
CA GLY A 278 -16.91 -6.53 8.19
C GLY A 278 -17.56 -5.44 7.34
N ARG A 279 -16.78 -4.80 6.46
CA ARG A 279 -17.30 -3.81 5.51
C ARG A 279 -18.35 -4.40 4.57
N LEU A 280 -18.12 -5.60 4.03
CA LEU A 280 -19.08 -6.30 3.18
C LEU A 280 -20.36 -6.64 3.94
N LEU A 281 -20.27 -7.13 5.18
CA LEU A 281 -21.44 -7.40 6.02
C LEU A 281 -22.27 -6.13 6.25
N THR A 282 -21.64 -5.00 6.59
CA THR A 282 -22.34 -3.72 6.72
C THR A 282 -23.04 -3.33 5.41
N GLN A 283 -22.38 -3.53 4.27
CA GLN A 283 -22.98 -3.22 2.97
C GLN A 283 -24.19 -4.12 2.65
N MET A 284 -24.16 -5.40 3.03
CA MET A 284 -25.31 -6.30 2.89
C MET A 284 -26.51 -5.84 3.72
N PHE A 285 -26.30 -5.42 4.97
CA PHE A 285 -27.40 -4.88 5.79
C PHE A 285 -28.00 -3.61 5.20
N VAL A 286 -27.17 -2.74 4.61
CA VAL A 286 -27.63 -1.51 3.96
C VAL A 286 -28.35 -1.78 2.64
N ALA A 287 -27.96 -2.82 1.89
CA ALA A 287 -28.58 -3.18 0.62
C ALA A 287 -30.09 -3.47 0.73
N GLY A 288 -30.55 -3.98 1.89
CA GLY A 288 -31.97 -4.23 2.16
C GLY A 288 -32.80 -2.96 2.43
N MET A 289 -32.18 -1.79 2.60
CA MET A 289 -32.86 -0.56 3.05
C MET A 289 -33.31 0.37 1.90
N GLY A 290 -33.10 -0.03 0.64
CA GLY A 290 -33.49 0.72 -0.55
C GLY A 290 -32.34 1.46 -1.23
N THR A 291 -32.55 1.82 -2.49
CA THR A 291 -31.51 2.33 -3.41
C THR A 291 -30.89 3.66 -2.97
N SER A 292 -31.68 4.55 -2.35
CA SER A 292 -31.19 5.83 -1.82
C SER A 292 -30.20 5.63 -0.66
N VAL A 293 -30.45 4.63 0.20
CA VAL A 293 -29.59 4.31 1.35
C VAL A 293 -28.28 3.68 0.87
N ILE A 294 -28.32 2.83 -0.15
CA ILE A 294 -27.13 2.26 -0.79
C ILE A 294 -26.24 3.35 -1.39
N ALA A 295 -26.84 4.28 -2.14
CA ALA A 295 -26.11 5.40 -2.73
C ALA A 295 -25.48 6.30 -1.65
N GLY A 296 -26.24 6.62 -0.59
CA GLY A 296 -25.73 7.38 0.55
C GLY A 296 -24.56 6.69 1.26
N ASN A 297 -24.63 5.37 1.44
CA ASN A 297 -23.56 4.58 2.04
C ASN A 297 -22.29 4.57 1.17
N PHE A 298 -22.43 4.47 -0.15
CA PHE A 298 -21.29 4.53 -1.07
C PHE A 298 -20.57 5.89 -0.99
N ILE A 299 -21.32 7.00 -1.02
CA ILE A 299 -20.79 8.35 -0.86
C ILE A 299 -20.07 8.50 0.49
N ALA A 300 -20.68 8.03 1.58
CA ALA A 300 -20.10 8.08 2.91
C ALA A 300 -18.78 7.30 3.00
N PHE A 301 -18.70 6.10 2.40
CA PHE A 301 -17.47 5.31 2.36
C PHE A 301 -16.36 6.00 1.56
N SER A 302 -16.69 6.67 0.46
CA SER A 302 -15.71 7.40 -0.34
C SER A 302 -15.11 8.59 0.43
N ILE A 303 -15.97 9.37 1.09
CA ILE A 303 -15.54 10.49 1.96
C ILE A 303 -14.71 9.96 3.14
N ALA A 304 -15.15 8.87 3.78
CA ALA A 304 -14.42 8.25 4.88
C ALA A 304 -13.04 7.75 4.44
N ALA A 305 -12.89 7.23 3.22
CA ALA A 305 -11.59 6.80 2.69
C ALA A 305 -10.61 7.99 2.58
N LEU A 306 -11.08 9.15 2.13
CA LEU A 306 -10.26 10.37 2.06
C LEU A 306 -9.85 10.87 3.46
N ILE A 307 -10.77 10.87 4.42
CA ILE A 307 -10.50 11.29 5.81
C ILE A 307 -9.48 10.35 6.47
N ASN A 308 -9.47 9.05 6.14
CA ASN A 308 -8.54 8.08 6.70
C ASN A 308 -7.12 8.13 6.11
N LEU A 309 -6.89 8.83 4.98
CA LEU A 309 -5.58 8.90 4.33
C LEU A 309 -4.47 9.41 5.28
N PRO A 310 -4.60 10.54 6.01
CA PRO A 310 -3.57 11.01 6.93
C PRO A 310 -3.28 10.02 8.06
N GLY A 311 -4.32 9.35 8.56
CA GLY A 311 -4.21 8.33 9.61
C GLY A 311 -3.37 7.15 9.17
N SER A 312 -3.65 6.62 7.96
CA SER A 312 -2.88 5.52 7.37
C SER A 312 -1.39 5.89 7.16
N ALA A 313 -1.11 7.13 6.76
CA ALA A 313 0.24 7.62 6.54
C ALA A 313 1.02 7.79 7.85
N LEU A 314 0.38 8.36 8.89
CA LEU A 314 0.96 8.48 10.22
C LEU A 314 1.18 7.10 10.87
N GLY A 315 0.24 6.17 10.71
CA GLY A 315 0.38 4.78 11.18
C GLY A 315 1.59 4.10 10.55
N SER A 316 1.73 4.18 9.23
CA SER A 316 2.88 3.63 8.51
C SER A 316 4.21 4.27 8.95
N ALA A 317 4.25 5.59 9.10
CA ALA A 317 5.43 6.30 9.62
C ALA A 317 5.78 5.86 11.05
N SER A 318 4.78 5.68 11.91
CA SER A 318 4.93 5.19 13.28
C SER A 318 5.57 3.80 13.32
N THR A 319 5.13 2.88 12.46
CA THR A 319 5.69 1.53 12.34
C THR A 319 7.18 1.56 12.02
N ILE A 320 7.60 2.39 11.07
CA ILE A 320 9.02 2.54 10.67
C ILE A 320 9.86 3.11 11.82
N ILE A 321 9.37 4.19 12.44
CA ILE A 321 10.07 4.88 13.54
C ILE A 321 10.22 3.96 14.75
N THR A 322 9.12 3.33 15.17
CA THR A 322 9.08 2.42 16.33
C THR A 322 9.95 1.19 16.08
N GLY A 323 9.83 0.56 14.90
CA GLY A 323 10.65 -0.59 14.52
C GLY A 323 12.14 -0.29 14.56
N ARG A 324 12.56 0.88 14.05
CA ARG A 324 13.96 1.31 14.08
C ARG A 324 14.45 1.57 15.51
N ARG A 325 13.67 2.23 16.37
CA ARG A 325 14.03 2.52 17.76
C ARG A 325 14.14 1.26 18.61
N LEU A 326 13.21 0.32 18.44
CA LEU A 326 13.27 -1.00 19.07
C LEU A 326 14.52 -1.76 18.61
N GLY A 327 14.89 -1.67 17.33
CA GLY A 327 16.14 -2.25 16.82
C GLY A 327 17.40 -1.67 17.47
N VAL A 328 17.41 -0.40 17.85
CA VAL A 328 18.52 0.25 18.59
C VAL A 328 18.51 -0.10 20.09
N GLY A 329 17.45 -0.72 20.60
CA GLY A 329 17.26 -1.02 22.03
C GLY A 329 16.66 0.14 22.84
N GLN A 330 16.10 1.17 22.18
CA GLN A 330 15.53 2.35 22.83
C GLN A 330 14.02 2.23 23.06
N ILE A 331 13.61 1.27 23.91
CA ILE A 331 12.19 0.95 24.15
C ILE A 331 11.40 2.17 24.67
N ALA A 332 11.92 2.86 25.69
CA ALA A 332 11.26 4.03 26.27
C ALA A 332 11.06 5.17 25.24
N GLN A 333 11.97 5.33 24.28
CA GLN A 333 11.79 6.34 23.22
C GLN A 333 10.74 5.90 22.22
N ALA A 334 10.70 4.61 21.87
CA ALA A 334 9.70 4.04 20.98
C ALA A 334 8.27 4.27 21.52
N GLU A 335 8.05 4.04 22.82
CA GLU A 335 6.75 4.25 23.47
C GLU A 335 6.33 5.73 23.48
N ILE A 336 7.25 6.65 23.81
CA ILE A 336 6.98 8.08 23.78
C ILE A 336 6.61 8.53 22.36
N GLN A 337 7.36 8.09 21.35
CA GLN A 337 7.10 8.46 19.95
C GLN A 337 5.75 7.89 19.48
N LEU A 338 5.47 6.62 19.79
CA LEU A 338 4.19 5.98 19.48
C LEU A 338 3.01 6.75 20.09
N ARG A 339 3.10 7.12 21.38
CA ARG A 339 2.06 7.90 22.06
C ARG A 339 1.86 9.28 21.42
N HIS A 340 2.93 9.91 20.94
CA HIS A 340 2.83 11.19 20.24
C HIS A 340 2.15 11.07 18.89
N VAL A 341 2.53 10.08 18.08
CA VAL A 341 1.86 9.83 16.79
C VAL A 341 0.40 9.47 17.04
N PHE A 342 0.10 8.65 18.05
CA PHE A 342 -1.27 8.30 18.41
C PHE A 342 -2.13 9.54 18.72
N TRP A 343 -1.72 10.38 19.66
CA TRP A 343 -2.48 11.59 20.00
C TRP A 343 -2.57 12.58 18.84
N LEU A 344 -1.49 12.73 18.06
CA LEU A 344 -1.50 13.58 16.87
C LEU A 344 -2.50 13.06 15.83
N SER A 345 -2.49 11.75 15.56
CA SER A 345 -3.40 11.12 14.60
C SER A 345 -4.84 11.22 15.09
N THR A 346 -5.12 10.92 16.36
CA THR A 346 -6.46 10.99 16.93
C THR A 346 -7.00 12.41 16.89
N LEU A 347 -6.24 13.41 17.36
CA LEU A 347 -6.67 14.81 17.34
C LEU A 347 -6.80 15.34 15.90
N GLY A 348 -5.85 14.99 15.03
CA GLY A 348 -5.87 15.40 13.62
C GLY A 348 -7.05 14.83 12.86
N LEU A 349 -7.31 13.52 12.97
CA LEU A 349 -8.46 12.86 12.33
C LEU A 349 -9.78 13.34 12.92
N THR A 350 -9.85 13.55 14.24
CA THR A 350 -11.06 14.09 14.88
C THR A 350 -11.34 15.51 14.39
N ALA A 351 -10.32 16.37 14.32
CA ALA A 351 -10.48 17.71 13.80
C ALA A 351 -10.91 17.71 12.32
N ILE A 352 -10.33 16.84 11.48
CA ILE A 352 -10.75 16.67 10.09
C ILE A 352 -12.21 16.20 10.02
N ALA A 353 -12.60 15.19 10.81
CA ALA A 353 -13.97 14.68 10.84
C ALA A 353 -14.99 15.76 11.25
N TRP A 354 -14.70 16.51 12.32
CA TRP A 354 -15.53 17.63 12.76
C TRP A 354 -15.62 18.75 11.73
N LEU A 355 -14.52 19.03 11.03
CA LEU A 355 -14.49 20.04 9.97
C LEU A 355 -15.25 19.57 8.73
N THR A 356 -15.28 18.26 8.44
CA THR A 356 -16.06 17.71 7.31
C THR A 356 -17.56 17.65 7.57
N ALA A 357 -18.00 17.50 8.83
CA ALA A 357 -19.42 17.40 9.19
C ALA A 357 -20.31 18.56 8.65
N PRO A 358 -19.95 19.85 8.80
CA PRO A 358 -20.76 20.95 8.25
C PRO A 358 -20.71 21.03 6.71
N PHE A 359 -19.66 20.51 6.07
CA PHE A 359 -19.51 20.48 4.62
C PHE A 359 -20.05 19.20 3.98
N ALA A 360 -20.67 18.30 4.76
CA ALA A 360 -21.18 17.02 4.27
C ALA A 360 -22.19 17.19 3.12
N GLY A 361 -23.04 18.22 3.18
CA GLY A 361 -24.00 18.53 2.10
C GLY A 361 -23.31 18.91 0.79
N VAL A 362 -22.25 19.73 0.86
CA VAL A 362 -21.46 20.13 -0.31
C VAL A 362 -20.63 18.96 -0.86
N MET A 363 -20.10 18.12 0.02
CA MET A 363 -19.39 16.92 -0.40
C MET A 363 -20.31 15.88 -1.04
N ALA A 364 -21.54 15.74 -0.55
CA ALA A 364 -22.54 14.87 -1.16
C ALA A 364 -22.97 15.39 -2.54
N SER A 365 -23.07 16.72 -2.72
CA SER A 365 -23.41 17.32 -4.02
C SER A 365 -22.31 17.17 -5.09
N PHE A 366 -21.10 16.71 -4.75
CA PHE A 366 -20.12 16.32 -5.78
C PHE A 366 -20.45 14.98 -6.45
N TYR A 367 -21.34 14.17 -5.85
CA TYR A 367 -21.74 12.85 -6.36
C TYR A 367 -23.13 12.84 -7.01
N THR A 368 -23.87 13.95 -6.95
CA THR A 368 -25.21 14.14 -7.52
C THR A 368 -25.20 15.33 -8.45
#